data_AF-A0A2N0B5A8-F1
#
_entry.id   AF-A0A2N0B5A8-F1
#
_cell.length_a   1.000
_cell.length_b   1.000
_cell.length_c   1.000
_cell.angle_alpha   90.00
_cell.angle_beta   90.00
_cell.angle_gamma   90.00
#
_symmetry.space_group_name_H-M   'P 1'
#
loop_
_entity.id
_entity.type
_entity.pdbx_description
1 polymer ?
#
loop_
_entity_poly.entity_id
_entity_poly.type
_entity_poly.pdbx_seq_one_letter_code
_entity_poly.pdbx_strand_id
1 'polypeptide(L)'
;MNHHFGFKLKIGFPIAVLCCAGSFLFCVSPQDKNEENPVLDKPNPNPFSLGNSKFKNGSYSEAIEFYSRDLDVNPDNPSSLNNRGLAKSKAGDETG
;
A
#
# COMPACT_ATOMS: atom_id res chain seq x y z
N MET A 1 13.33 43.23 -11.67
CA MET A 1 12.32 43.30 -12.76
C MET A 1 11.17 42.40 -12.39
N ASN A 2 9.96 42.97 -12.37
CA ASN A 2 8.70 42.28 -12.13
C ASN A 2 8.25 41.53 -13.39
N HIS A 3 7.24 40.68 -13.21
CA HIS A 3 6.40 39.94 -14.17
C HIS A 3 6.75 38.46 -14.37
N HIS A 4 6.04 37.59 -13.66
CA HIS A 4 5.07 36.73 -14.33
C HIS A 4 3.93 36.39 -13.36
N PHE A 5 2.76 36.93 -13.67
CA PHE A 5 1.46 36.63 -13.08
C PHE A 5 1.06 35.20 -13.44
N GLY A 6 0.56 34.45 -12.46
CA GLY A 6 0.04 33.08 -12.64
C GLY A 6 -0.97 32.75 -11.55
N PHE A 7 -2.16 33.31 -11.69
CA PHE A 7 -3.34 33.13 -10.86
C PHE A 7 -3.81 31.66 -10.88
N LYS A 8 -3.64 30.91 -9.79
CA LYS A 8 -4.50 29.74 -9.50
C LYS A 8 -5.26 29.98 -8.20
N LEU A 9 -6.27 30.82 -8.33
CA LEU A 9 -7.40 30.92 -7.42
C LEU A 9 -8.03 29.52 -7.29
N LYS A 10 -7.86 28.88 -6.13
CA LYS A 10 -8.57 27.66 -5.75
C LYS A 10 -10.01 28.07 -5.45
N ILE A 11 -10.80 28.20 -6.52
CA ILE A 11 -12.24 28.45 -6.47
C ILE A 11 -12.88 27.34 -5.63
N GLY A 12 -13.66 27.79 -4.65
CA GLY A 12 -14.28 26.95 -3.65
C GLY A 12 -15.18 25.88 -4.24
N PHE A 13 -15.27 24.80 -3.48
CA PHE A 13 -16.29 23.75 -3.54
C PHE A 13 -17.69 24.30 -3.87
N PRO A 14 -18.38 23.71 -4.85
CA PRO A 14 -19.83 23.61 -4.76
C PRO A 14 -20.23 22.16 -5.05
N ILE A 15 -20.10 21.30 -4.04
CA ILE A 15 -20.93 20.10 -3.98
C ILE A 15 -21.77 20.22 -2.72
N ALA A 16 -22.92 20.87 -2.93
CA ALA A 16 -24.06 20.82 -2.04
C ALA A 16 -24.49 19.35 -1.90
N VAL A 17 -23.90 18.64 -0.93
CA VAL A 17 -24.44 17.36 -0.48
C VAL A 17 -25.52 17.68 0.53
N LEU A 18 -26.73 17.83 -0.02
CA LEU A 18 -27.97 17.98 0.73
C LEU A 18 -28.14 16.73 1.60
N CYS A 19 -27.96 16.93 2.90
CA CYS A 19 -28.08 15.92 3.93
C CYS A 19 -29.56 15.49 4.03
N CYS A 20 -29.89 14.31 3.51
CA CYS A 20 -31.19 13.68 3.72
C CYS A 20 -31.03 12.19 4.04
N ALA A 21 -31.40 11.87 5.28
CA ALA A 21 -31.92 10.59 5.77
C ALA A 21 -31.04 9.34 5.66
N GLY A 22 -30.45 8.99 6.80
CA GLY A 22 -30.78 7.74 7.51
C GLY A 22 -30.60 6.43 6.75
N SER A 23 -29.41 5.85 6.90
CA SER A 23 -29.15 4.44 7.20
C SER A 23 -27.67 4.21 6.95
N PHE A 24 -26.99 3.51 7.86
CA PHE A 24 -25.58 3.11 7.72
C PHE A 24 -25.39 2.34 6.41
N LEU A 25 -25.03 3.06 5.34
CA LEU A 25 -24.51 2.49 4.12
C LEU A 25 -23.28 3.31 3.77
N PHE A 26 -22.14 2.77 4.20
CA PHE A 26 -20.83 3.20 3.76
C PHE A 26 -20.75 2.97 2.24
N CYS A 27 -21.19 3.95 1.46
CA CYS A 27 -20.96 3.98 0.02
C CYS A 27 -19.49 4.30 -0.23
N VAL A 28 -18.60 3.34 0.02
CA VAL A 28 -17.28 3.32 -0.59
C VAL A 28 -17.35 2.40 -1.80
N SER A 29 -17.42 3.03 -2.96
CA SER A 29 -16.87 2.55 -4.23
C SER A 29 -16.88 3.76 -5.17
N PRO A 30 -15.83 4.04 -5.95
CA PRO A 30 -14.71 3.18 -6.33
C PRO A 30 -13.41 3.54 -5.59
N GLN A 31 -12.49 2.57 -5.45
CA GLN A 31 -11.12 2.85 -5.04
C GLN A 31 -10.46 3.79 -6.06
N ASP A 32 -10.32 5.06 -5.68
CA ASP A 32 -9.58 6.07 -6.42
C ASP A 32 -8.10 5.65 -6.47
N LYS A 33 -7.70 5.21 -7.67
CA LYS A 33 -6.37 4.75 -8.01
C LYS A 33 -5.49 5.96 -8.32
N ASN A 34 -5.17 6.84 -7.38
CA ASN A 34 -4.02 7.77 -7.48
C ASN A 34 -3.99 8.89 -6.43
N GLU A 35 -3.14 8.75 -5.42
CA GLU A 35 -2.40 9.90 -4.90
C GLU A 35 -0.90 9.59 -4.93
N GLU A 36 -0.33 9.62 -6.13
CA GLU A 36 1.11 9.69 -6.34
C GLU A 36 1.55 11.15 -6.28
N ASN A 37 2.14 11.53 -5.15
CA ASN A 37 2.84 12.80 -4.97
C ASN A 37 4.26 12.67 -5.57
N PRO A 38 4.70 13.54 -6.50
CA PRO A 38 5.96 13.36 -7.23
C PRO A 38 7.19 13.67 -6.35
N VAL A 39 7.66 12.68 -5.58
CA VAL A 39 8.99 12.68 -4.96
C VAL A 39 9.56 11.26 -4.94
N LEU A 40 10.50 10.98 -5.84
CA LEU A 40 11.27 9.74 -6.04
C LEU A 40 10.44 8.53 -6.52
N ASP A 41 10.58 8.25 -7.82
CA ASP A 41 9.96 7.20 -8.65
C ASP A 41 10.31 5.75 -8.20
N LYS A 42 10.05 5.43 -6.93
CA LYS A 42 9.98 4.05 -6.45
C LYS A 42 8.50 3.73 -6.30
N PRO A 43 7.97 2.73 -7.02
CA PRO A 43 6.61 2.27 -6.76
C PRO A 43 6.54 1.94 -5.27
N ASN A 44 5.53 2.43 -4.54
CA ASN A 44 5.29 2.02 -3.15
C ASN A 44 5.27 0.48 -3.15
N PRO A 45 6.34 -0.17 -2.67
CA PRO A 45 6.57 -1.54 -3.03
C PRO A 45 5.53 -2.39 -2.31
N ASN A 46 4.78 -3.18 -3.07
CA ASN A 46 3.77 -4.04 -2.48
C ASN A 46 4.41 -4.92 -1.38
N PRO A 47 3.68 -5.23 -0.29
CA PRO A 47 4.23 -5.99 0.83
C PRO A 47 4.89 -7.30 0.39
N PHE A 48 4.32 -7.99 -0.60
CA PHE A 48 4.94 -9.15 -1.24
C PHE A 48 6.35 -8.89 -1.80
N SER A 49 6.57 -7.79 -2.51
CA SER A 49 7.86 -7.43 -3.12
C SER A 49 8.89 -7.02 -2.08
N LEU A 50 8.46 -6.32 -1.02
CA LEU A 50 9.29 -6.07 0.15
C LEU A 50 9.70 -7.39 0.83
N GLY A 51 8.75 -8.32 1.00
CA GLY A 51 9.01 -9.66 1.51
C GLY A 51 10.03 -10.40 0.66
N ASN A 52 9.88 -10.37 -0.66
CA ASN A 52 10.84 -10.98 -1.59
C ASN A 52 12.23 -10.34 -1.49
N SER A 53 12.31 -9.02 -1.35
CA SER A 53 13.59 -8.32 -1.18
C SER A 53 14.27 -8.72 0.13
N LYS A 54 13.52 -8.75 1.23
CA LYS A 54 14.03 -9.17 2.54
C LYS A 54 14.47 -10.63 2.55
N PHE A 55 13.68 -11.50 1.91
CA PHE A 55 14.03 -12.91 1.74
C PHE A 55 15.36 -13.08 0.99
N LYS A 56 15.56 -12.34 -0.11
CA LYS A 56 16.83 -12.36 -0.87
C LYS A 56 18.01 -11.80 -0.09
N ASN A 57 17.77 -10.86 0.83
CA ASN A 57 18.79 -10.30 1.70
C ASN A 57 19.13 -11.21 2.90
N GLY A 58 18.51 -12.40 3.00
CA GLY A 58 18.67 -13.30 4.15
C GLY A 58 17.93 -12.85 5.41
N SER A 59 17.21 -11.73 5.35
CA SER A 59 16.43 -11.22 6.48
C SER A 59 15.09 -11.96 6.58
N TYR A 60 15.12 -13.26 6.88
CA TYR A 60 13.94 -14.12 6.81
C TYR A 60 12.84 -13.72 7.81
N SER A 61 13.21 -13.27 9.02
CA SER A 61 12.23 -12.76 10.00
C SER A 61 11.46 -11.55 9.48
N GLU A 62 12.14 -10.58 8.86
CA GLU A 62 11.48 -9.43 8.24
C GLU A 62 10.64 -9.85 7.03
N ALA A 63 11.12 -10.82 6.24
CA ALA A 63 10.36 -11.33 5.11
C ALA A 63 9.01 -11.93 5.55
N ILE A 64 8.98 -12.66 6.67
CA ILE A 64 7.74 -13.23 7.25
C ILE A 64 6.74 -12.14 7.60
N GLU A 65 7.19 -11.03 8.19
CA GLU A 65 6.33 -9.89 8.53
C GLU A 65 5.71 -9.27 7.28
N PHE A 66 6.50 -9.04 6.24
CA PHE A 66 6.01 -8.46 4.99
C PHE A 66 5.05 -9.39 4.25
N TYR A 67 5.31 -10.70 4.20
CA TYR A 67 4.34 -11.65 3.64
C TYR A 67 3.06 -11.74 4.47
N SER A 68 3.14 -11.57 5.80
CA SER A 68 1.94 -11.56 6.65
C SER A 68 1.08 -10.33 6.36
N ARG A 69 1.69 -9.15 6.21
CA ARG A 69 1.00 -7.93 5.76
C ARG A 69 0.39 -8.08 4.37
N ASP A 70 1.05 -8.82 3.47
CA ASP A 70 0.47 -9.11 2.16
C ASP A 70 -0.80 -9.96 2.28
N LEU A 71 -0.78 -10.94 3.19
CA LEU A 71 -1.92 -11.82 3.47
C LEU A 71 -3.05 -11.13 4.25
N ASP A 72 -2.75 -10.07 4.99
CA ASP A 72 -3.80 -9.24 5.61
C ASP A 72 -4.65 -8.51 4.56
N VAL A 73 -4.04 -8.17 3.42
CA VAL A 73 -4.72 -7.51 2.29
C VAL A 73 -5.28 -8.53 1.30
N ASN A 74 -4.49 -9.56 0.98
CA ASN A 74 -4.80 -10.62 0.03
C ASN A 74 -4.66 -11.99 0.72
N PRO A 75 -5.64 -12.40 1.53
CA PRO A 75 -5.55 -13.61 2.33
C PRO A 75 -5.38 -14.90 1.51
N ASP A 76 -5.83 -14.88 0.25
CA ASP A 76 -5.71 -15.98 -0.70
C ASP A 76 -4.56 -15.76 -1.71
N ASN A 77 -3.48 -15.07 -1.32
CA ASN A 77 -2.28 -15.00 -2.15
C ASN A 77 -1.41 -16.25 -1.94
N PRO A 78 -1.42 -17.24 -2.85
CA PRO A 78 -0.64 -18.47 -2.70
C PRO A 78 0.87 -18.19 -2.69
N SER A 79 1.32 -17.15 -3.39
CA SER A 79 2.74 -16.78 -3.44
C SER A 79 3.22 -16.30 -2.07
N SER A 80 2.43 -15.47 -1.39
CA SER A 80 2.76 -14.98 -0.04
C SER A 80 2.69 -16.09 1.00
N LEU A 81 1.71 -17.01 0.91
CA LEU A 81 1.65 -18.19 1.76
C LEU A 81 2.89 -19.07 1.61
N ASN A 82 3.25 -19.41 0.36
CA ASN A 82 4.40 -20.24 0.05
C ASN A 82 5.71 -19.58 0.50
N ASN A 83 5.92 -18.31 0.16
CA ASN A 83 7.16 -17.62 0.48
C ASN A 83 7.31 -17.37 1.99
N ARG A 84 6.20 -17.16 2.73
CA ARG A 84 6.21 -17.11 4.19
C ARG A 84 6.63 -18.45 4.81
N GLY A 85 6.14 -19.56 4.26
CA GLY A 85 6.55 -20.91 4.69
C GLY A 85 8.04 -21.16 4.45
N LEU A 86 8.53 -20.81 3.26
CA LEU A 86 9.95 -20.92 2.93
C LEU A 86 10.82 -20.05 3.84
N ALA A 87 10.40 -18.81 4.11
CA ALA A 87 11.10 -17.91 5.04
C ALA A 87 11.17 -18.49 6.46
N LYS A 88 10.09 -19.11 6.96
CA LYS A 88 10.09 -19.79 8.27
C LYS A 88 11.08 -20.96 8.32
N SER A 89 11.14 -21.78 7.26
CA SER A 89 12.12 -22.87 7.18
C SER A 89 13.54 -22.33 7.26
N LYS A 90 13.84 -21.29 6.47
CA LYS A 90 15.17 -20.68 6.42
C LYS A 90 15.58 -19.99 7.71
N ALA A 91 14.66 -19.29 8.37
CA ALA A 91 14.90 -18.69 9.68
C ALA A 91 15.22 -19.75 10.75
N GLY A 92 14.60 -20.94 10.66
CA GLY A 92 14.91 -22.06 11.56
C GLY A 92 16.30 -22.66 11.30
N ASP A 93 16.66 -22.83 10.02
CA ASP A 93 17.98 -23.34 9.62
C ASP A 93 19.14 -22.43 10.07
N GLU A 94 18.95 -21.11 10.13
CA GLU A 94 19.97 -20.16 10.60
C GLU A 94 20.23 -20.22 12.12
N THR A 95 19.31 -20.82 12.89
CA THR A 95 19.40 -20.89 14.35
C THR A 95 19.96 -22.22 14.89
N GLY A 96 20.25 -23.19 14.01
CA GLY A 96 20.81 -24.50 14.35
C GLY A 96 22.32 -24.56 14.23
#